data_AF-A0AAP8GV75-F1
#
_entry.id   AF-A0AAP8GV75-F1
#
_cell.length_a   1.000
_cell.length_b   1.000
_cell.length_c   1.000
_cell.angle_alpha   90.00
_cell.angle_beta   90.00
_cell.angle_gamma   90.00
#
_symmetry.space_group_name_H-M   'P 1'
#
loop_
_entity.id
_entity.type
_entity.pdbx_description
1 polymer ?
#
loop_
_entity_poly.entity_id
_entity_poly.type
_entity_poly.pdbx_seq_one_letter_code
_entity_poly.pdbx_strand_id
1 'polypeptide(L)'
;MKKLNNTIFWIAVGANFIFCIALYVYFAYHYKLIYIHPGEPYLDTGRDLTYIIYALMIPLASAIIFSTMALKKNKDHAKFLVPNIHFSIIFLIFTTAWFLFMCI
;
A
#
# COMPACT_ATOMS: atom_id res chain seq x y z
N MET A 1 19.95 21.03 0.05
CA MET A 1 18.75 20.56 -0.69
C MET A 1 18.85 19.12 -1.23
N LYS A 2 20.01 18.64 -1.72
CA LYS A 2 20.21 17.25 -2.20
C LYS A 2 19.80 16.16 -1.18
N LYS A 3 20.14 16.32 0.11
CA LYS A 3 19.88 15.31 1.16
C LYS A 3 18.39 15.06 1.42
N LEU A 4 17.59 16.13 1.51
CA LEU A 4 16.13 16.06 1.75
C LEU A 4 15.39 15.42 0.56
N ASN A 5 15.86 15.64 -0.66
CA ASN A 5 15.24 15.05 -1.86
C ASN A 5 15.48 13.54 -1.94
N ASN A 6 16.68 13.07 -1.58
CA ASN A 6 16.94 11.63 -1.43
C ASN A 6 16.05 11.03 -0.35
N THR A 7 15.83 11.72 0.78
CA THR A 7 14.92 11.22 1.83
C THR A 7 13.51 11.02 1.32
N ILE A 8 12.93 11.99 0.59
CA ILE A 8 11.56 11.86 0.04
C ILE A 8 11.48 10.73 -1.00
N PHE A 9 12.51 10.59 -1.85
CA PHE A 9 12.62 9.46 -2.77
C PHE A 9 12.59 8.11 -2.03
N TRP A 10 13.40 7.95 -0.99
CA TRP A 10 13.45 6.72 -0.20
C TRP A 10 12.15 6.44 0.56
N ILE A 11 11.45 7.48 1.05
CA ILE A 11 10.12 7.33 1.65
C ILE A 11 9.12 6.79 0.62
N ALA A 12 9.13 7.33 -0.59
CA ALA A 12 8.21 6.90 -1.65
C ALA A 12 8.41 5.44 -2.06
N VAL A 13 9.67 5.00 -2.18
CA VAL A 13 10.00 3.60 -2.48
C VAL A 13 9.70 2.70 -1.27
N GLY A 14 10.04 3.15 -0.07
CA GLY A 14 9.80 2.43 1.18
C GLY A 14 8.31 2.17 1.42
N ALA A 15 7.43 3.12 1.09
CA ALA A 15 5.98 2.94 1.19
C ALA A 15 5.45 1.79 0.32
N ASN A 16 5.92 1.67 -0.93
CA ASN A 16 5.55 0.53 -1.77
C ASN A 16 6.16 -0.79 -1.28
N PHE A 17 7.34 -0.76 -0.69
CA PHE A 17 7.92 -1.96 -0.07
C PHE A 17 7.10 -2.43 1.14
N ILE A 18 6.64 -1.51 1.99
CA ILE A 18 5.73 -1.80 3.11
C ILE A 18 4.41 -2.39 2.57
N PHE A 19 3.84 -1.81 1.52
CA PHE A 19 2.66 -2.36 0.85
C PHE A 19 2.89 -3.82 0.41
N CYS A 20 3.99 -4.11 -0.29
CA CYS A 20 4.27 -5.46 -0.77
C CYS A 20 4.41 -6.47 0.38
N ILE A 21 5.06 -6.09 1.48
CA ILE A 21 5.16 -6.93 2.68
C ILE A 21 3.77 -7.16 3.29
N ALA A 22 2.97 -6.10 3.45
CA ALA A 22 1.63 -6.21 4.01
C ALA A 22 0.74 -7.11 3.13
N LEU A 23 0.79 -6.93 1.80
CA LEU A 23 0.06 -7.76 0.86
C LEU A 23 0.47 -9.23 0.97
N TYR A 24 1.77 -9.49 1.06
CA TYR A 24 2.28 -10.85 1.26
C TYR A 24 1.78 -11.45 2.58
N VAL A 25 1.85 -10.70 3.68
CA VAL A 25 1.37 -11.16 5.00
C VAL A 25 -0.12 -11.47 4.95
N TYR A 26 -0.91 -10.60 4.31
CA TYR A 26 -2.34 -10.80 4.11
C TYR A 26 -2.62 -12.13 3.40
N PHE A 27 -1.99 -12.39 2.25
CA PHE A 27 -2.24 -13.63 1.51
C PHE A 27 -1.66 -14.88 2.18
N ALA A 28 -0.43 -14.81 2.70
CA ALA A 28 0.26 -15.97 3.28
C ALA A 28 -0.34 -16.40 4.62
N TYR A 29 -0.92 -15.47 5.37
CA TYR A 29 -1.39 -15.71 6.73
C TYR A 29 -2.84 -15.31 6.98
N HIS A 30 -3.64 -15.07 5.93
CA HIS A 30 -5.05 -14.69 6.03
C HIS A 30 -5.79 -15.52 7.10
N TYR A 31 -5.72 -16.84 7.00
CA TYR A 31 -6.42 -17.75 7.91
C TYR A 31 -5.77 -17.95 9.28
N LYS A 32 -4.53 -17.51 9.49
CA LYS A 32 -3.76 -17.77 10.73
C LYS A 32 -3.51 -16.55 11.59
N LEU A 33 -3.31 -15.38 10.96
CA LEU A 33 -2.98 -14.13 11.64
C LEU A 33 -4.18 -13.19 11.73
N ILE A 34 -5.06 -13.21 10.73
CA ILE A 34 -6.24 -12.36 10.73
C ILE A 34 -7.38 -13.05 11.46
N TYR A 35 -7.61 -14.34 11.21
CA TYR A 35 -8.63 -15.15 11.87
C TYR A 35 -8.01 -16.02 12.98
N ILE A 36 -7.95 -15.48 14.20
CA ILE A 36 -7.36 -16.16 15.37
C ILE A 36 -8.28 -17.29 15.90
N HIS A 37 -9.56 -17.32 15.49
CA HIS A 37 -10.53 -18.33 15.92
C HIS A 37 -11.08 -19.12 14.72
N PRO A 38 -10.60 -20.36 14.48
CA PRO A 38 -11.12 -21.21 13.43
C PRO A 38 -12.52 -21.70 13.84
N GLY A 39 -13.59 -21.06 13.34
CA GLY A 39 -14.95 -21.56 13.55
C GLY A 39 -16.05 -20.50 13.70
N GLU A 40 -15.73 -19.21 13.82
CA GLU A 40 -16.76 -18.16 13.89
C GLU A 40 -16.85 -17.37 12.57
N PRO A 41 -17.88 -17.62 11.73
CA PRO A 41 -17.96 -17.06 10.39
C PRO A 41 -18.38 -15.57 10.34
N TYR A 42 -18.58 -14.91 11.49
CA TYR A 42 -19.41 -13.69 11.54
C TYR A 42 -18.77 -12.43 12.14
N LEU A 43 -17.47 -12.40 12.44
CA LEU A 43 -16.88 -11.29 13.22
C LEU A 43 -15.61 -10.61 12.69
N ASP A 44 -15.07 -11.01 11.53
CA ASP A 44 -13.76 -10.48 11.08
C ASP A 44 -13.79 -9.53 9.88
N THR A 45 -14.97 -9.18 9.35
CA THR A 45 -15.10 -8.19 8.26
C THR A 45 -14.50 -6.84 8.66
N GLY A 46 -14.68 -6.40 9.91
CA GLY A 46 -14.10 -5.15 10.41
C GLY A 46 -12.58 -5.18 10.54
N ARG A 47 -11.99 -6.35 10.84
CA ARG A 47 -10.53 -6.53 10.94
C ARG A 47 -9.90 -6.56 9.56
N ASP A 48 -10.52 -7.25 8.60
CA ASP A 48 -10.12 -7.20 7.19
C ASP A 48 -10.23 -5.79 6.62
N LEU A 49 -11.33 -5.09 6.92
CA LEU A 49 -11.54 -3.68 6.54
C LEU A 49 -10.39 -2.79 7.05
N THR A 50 -10.07 -2.93 8.35
CA THR A 50 -9.00 -2.18 8.99
C THR A 50 -7.65 -2.51 8.35
N TYR A 51 -7.37 -3.79 8.09
CA TYR A 51 -6.12 -4.20 7.46
C TYR A 51 -6.00 -3.64 6.03
N ILE A 52 -7.04 -3.77 5.21
CA ILE A 52 -7.06 -3.30 3.83
C ILE A 52 -6.87 -1.78 3.78
N ILE A 53 -7.55 -1.01 4.63
CA ILE A 53 -7.43 0.45 4.66
C ILE A 53 -6.04 0.86 5.15
N TYR A 54 -5.63 0.41 6.34
CA TYR A 54 -4.43 0.93 6.99
C TYR A 54 -3.13 0.31 6.48
N ALA A 55 -3.12 -1.00 6.20
CA ALA A 55 -1.91 -1.72 5.81
C ALA A 55 -1.71 -1.79 4.29
N LEU A 56 -2.78 -1.62 3.48
CA LEU A 56 -2.68 -1.66 2.02
C LEU A 56 -2.90 -0.29 1.37
N MET A 57 -4.06 0.35 1.59
CA MET A 57 -4.41 1.60 0.90
C MET A 57 -3.54 2.81 1.32
N ILE A 58 -3.27 2.98 2.61
CA ILE A 58 -2.46 4.11 3.10
C ILE A 58 -1.02 4.07 2.54
N PRO A 59 -0.30 2.93 2.58
CA PRO A 59 1.00 2.82 1.93
C PRO A 59 0.97 3.20 0.44
N LEU A 60 -0.02 2.71 -0.32
CA LEU A 60 -0.19 3.04 -1.74
C LEU A 60 -0.43 4.55 -1.97
N ALA A 61 -1.34 5.16 -1.20
CA ALA A 61 -1.62 6.59 -1.30
C ALA A 61 -0.38 7.43 -0.93
N SER A 62 0.33 7.04 0.13
CA SER A 62 1.56 7.72 0.55
C SER A 62 2.65 7.62 -0.52
N ALA A 63 2.83 6.46 -1.15
CA ALA A 63 3.79 6.26 -2.23
C ALA A 63 3.50 7.20 -3.42
N ILE A 64 2.22 7.38 -3.79
CA ILE A 64 1.80 8.32 -4.85
C ILE A 64 2.16 9.76 -4.47
N ILE A 65 1.78 10.19 -3.26
CA ILE A 65 2.01 11.56 -2.77
C ILE A 65 3.51 11.86 -2.74
N PHE A 66 4.31 11.02 -2.08
CA PHE A 66 5.75 11.25 -1.94
C PHE A 66 6.49 11.13 -3.28
N SER A 67 6.08 10.23 -4.17
CA SER A 67 6.68 10.14 -5.52
C SER A 67 6.40 11.39 -6.33
N THR A 68 5.16 11.91 -6.28
CA THR A 68 4.76 13.12 -6.99
C THR A 68 5.49 14.35 -6.44
N MET A 69 5.61 14.47 -5.12
CA MET A 69 6.37 15.53 -4.46
C MET A 69 7.86 15.47 -4.82
N ALA A 70 8.46 14.28 -4.83
CA ALA A 70 9.85 14.09 -5.23
C ALA A 70 10.07 14.48 -6.71
N LEU A 71 9.17 14.07 -7.62
CA LEU A 71 9.21 14.44 -9.04
C LEU A 71 9.09 15.95 -9.27
N LYS A 72 8.20 16.63 -8.56
CA LYS A 72 8.01 18.09 -8.68
C LYS A 72 9.28 18.84 -8.26
N LYS A 73 10.04 18.28 -7.32
CA LYS A 73 11.20 18.93 -6.71
C LYS A 73 12.53 18.56 -7.38
N ASN A 74 12.64 17.34 -7.90
CA ASN A 74 13.79 16.89 -8.69
C ASN A 74 13.40 15.80 -9.70
N LYS A 75 13.65 16.07 -10.98
CA LYS A 75 13.35 15.15 -12.08
C LYS A 75 14.41 14.06 -12.28
N ASP A 76 15.56 14.15 -11.62
CA ASP A 76 16.67 13.17 -11.77
C ASP A 76 16.24 11.72 -11.47
N HIS A 77 15.26 11.53 -10.57
CA HIS A 77 14.77 10.21 -10.16
C HIS A 77 13.52 9.75 -10.92
N ALA A 78 13.10 10.45 -11.97
CA ALA A 78 11.85 10.18 -12.67
C ALA A 78 11.76 8.74 -13.20
N LYS A 79 12.87 8.16 -13.64
CA LYS A 79 12.95 6.76 -14.12
C LYS A 79 12.46 5.75 -13.09
N PHE A 80 12.59 6.04 -11.79
CA PHE A 80 12.14 5.17 -10.70
C PHE A 80 10.80 5.61 -10.12
N LEU A 81 10.56 6.92 -10.01
CA LEU A 81 9.34 7.47 -9.40
C LEU A 81 8.11 7.30 -10.29
N VAL A 82 8.24 7.40 -11.62
CA VAL A 82 7.11 7.21 -12.52
C VAL A 82 6.58 5.77 -12.48
N PRO A 83 7.42 4.72 -12.57
CA PRO A 83 6.96 3.35 -12.33
C PRO A 83 6.39 3.15 -10.92
N ASN A 84 6.99 3.76 -9.90
CA ASN A 84 6.50 3.67 -8.53
C ASN A 84 5.06 4.19 -8.40
N ILE A 85 4.74 5.31 -9.06
CA ILE A 85 3.38 5.87 -9.11
C ILE A 85 2.42 4.94 -9.86
N HIS A 86 2.81 4.42 -11.03
CA HIS A 86 1.96 3.52 -11.82
C HIS A 86 1.64 2.25 -11.03
N PHE A 87 2.66 1.65 -10.39
CA PHE A 87 2.49 0.52 -9.51
C PHE A 87 1.47 0.84 -8.40
N SER A 88 1.64 1.96 -7.69
CA SER A 88 0.75 2.32 -6.60
C SER A 88 -0.69 2.57 -7.06
N ILE A 89 -0.89 3.24 -8.21
CA ILE A 89 -2.23 3.49 -8.76
C ILE A 89 -2.92 2.19 -9.15
N ILE A 90 -2.22 1.30 -9.85
CA ILE A 90 -2.75 0.00 -10.28
C ILE A 90 -3.21 -0.79 -9.05
N PHE A 91 -2.34 -0.93 -8.04
CA PHE A 91 -2.69 -1.67 -6.84
C PHE A 91 -3.75 -0.98 -5.98
N LEU A 92 -3.83 0.35 -5.99
CA LEU A 92 -4.91 1.07 -5.31
C LEU A 92 -6.25 0.78 -5.96
N ILE A 93 -6.33 0.77 -7.30
CA ILE A 93 -7.56 0.41 -8.02
C ILE A 93 -7.94 -1.04 -7.69
N PHE A 94 -7.00 -1.98 -7.78
CA PHE A 94 -7.27 -3.39 -7.45
C PHE A 94 -7.73 -3.59 -6.00
N THR A 95 -7.04 -2.97 -5.04
CA THR A 95 -7.38 -3.07 -3.61
C THR A 95 -8.73 -2.44 -3.33
N THR A 96 -9.06 -1.31 -3.98
CA THR A 96 -10.37 -0.66 -3.83
C THR A 96 -11.50 -1.49 -4.45
N ALA A 97 -11.29 -2.02 -5.65
CA ALA A 97 -12.26 -2.89 -6.30
C ALA A 97 -12.52 -4.15 -5.46
N TRP A 98 -11.45 -4.81 -5.00
CA TRP A 98 -11.54 -5.94 -4.07
C TRP A 98 -12.35 -5.58 -2.83
N PHE A 99 -12.02 -4.46 -2.20
CA PHE A 99 -12.72 -3.98 -1.01
C PHE A 99 -14.22 -3.80 -1.25
N LEU A 100 -14.61 -3.16 -2.36
CA LEU A 100 -16.01 -2.99 -2.72
C LEU A 100 -16.72 -4.34 -2.94
N PHE A 101 -16.06 -5.32 -3.55
CA PHE A 101 -16.59 -6.67 -3.70
C PHE A 101 -16.77 -7.41 -2.37
N MET A 102 -15.92 -7.16 -1.37
CA MET A 102 -16.04 -7.80 -0.04
C MET A 102 -17.11 -7.13 0.84
N CYS A 103 -17.49 -5.89 0.54
CA CYS A 103 -18.47 -5.13 1.33
C CYS A 103 -19.90 -5.18 0.78
N ILE A 104 -20.10 -5.71 -0.44
CA ILE A 104 -21.42 -5.91 -1.09
C ILE A 104 -21.84 -7.36 -0.91
#